data_AF-A0A451AH54-F1
#
_entry.id   AF-A0A451AH54-F1
#
_cell.length_a   1.000
_cell.length_b   1.000
_cell.length_c   1.000
_cell.angle_alpha   90.00
_cell.angle_beta   90.00
_cell.angle_gamma   90.00
#
_symmetry.space_group_name_H-M   'P 1'
#
loop_
_entity.id
_entity.type
_entity.pdbx_description
1 polymer ?
#
loop_
_entity_poly.entity_id
_entity_poly.type
_entity_poly.pdbx_seq_one_letter_code
_entity_poly.pdbx_strand_id
1 'polypeptide(L)' 'GKPENWDGERKLLVLTETAGLNEQELSEYCRENGLYVEQIERWREFAIAGTESGSLLTKGQRQEWQRDKKR' A
#
# COMPACT_ATOMS: atom_id res chain seq x y z
N GLY A 1 -9.55 -0.76 -14.74
CA GLY A 1 -8.21 -0.15 -14.80
C GLY A 1 -7.21 -1.11 -14.20
N LYS A 2 -5.97 -1.14 -14.69
CA LYS A 2 -4.94 -2.06 -14.16
C LYS A 2 -4.70 -1.81 -12.66
N PRO A 3 -4.48 -2.84 -11.84
CA PRO A 3 -4.24 -2.71 -10.39
C PRO A 3 -3.06 -1.79 -10.04
N GLU A 4 -2.07 -1.70 -10.93
CA GLU A 4 -0.95 -0.78 -10.82
C GLU A 4 -1.37 0.70 -10.75
N ASN A 5 -2.46 1.07 -11.44
CA ASN A 5 -3.00 2.43 -11.52
C ASN A 5 -4.05 2.75 -10.45
N TRP A 6 -4.31 1.84 -9.51
CA TRP A 6 -5.25 2.13 -8.43
C TRP A 6 -4.68 3.19 -7.49
N ASP A 7 -5.57 4.05 -7.00
CA ASP A 7 -5.25 5.00 -5.93
C ASP A 7 -4.91 4.26 -4.62
N GLY A 8 -4.36 5.01 -3.66
CA GLY A 8 -3.94 4.47 -2.37
C GLY A 8 -5.12 3.95 -1.54
N GLU A 9 -6.30 4.56 -1.65
CA GLU A 9 -7.48 4.17 -0.89
C GLU A 9 -7.99 2.79 -1.31
N ARG A 10 -8.05 2.54 -2.62
CA ARG A 10 -8.46 1.23 -3.14
C ARG A 10 -7.46 0.13 -2.81
N LYS A 11 -6.15 0.44 -2.83
CA LYS A 11 -5.10 -0.51 -2.39
C LYS A 11 -5.22 -0.81 -0.90
N LEU A 12 -5.53 0.18 -0.07
CA LEU A 12 -5.71 0.01 1.36
C LEU A 12 -6.96 -0.83 1.70
N LEU A 13 -8.06 -0.64 0.96
CA LEU A 13 -9.26 -1.45 1.12
C LEU A 13 -8.95 -2.94 0.90
N VAL A 14 -8.27 -3.27 -0.20
CA VAL A 14 -7.85 -4.65 -0.48
C VAL A 14 -6.96 -5.21 0.64
N LEU A 15 -5.97 -4.44 1.09
CA LEU A 15 -5.10 -4.88 2.19
C LEU A 15 -5.88 -5.16 3.48
N THR A 16 -6.95 -4.40 3.74
CA THR A 16 -7.78 -4.57 4.92
C THR A 16 -8.69 -5.80 4.79
N GLU A 17 -9.33 -5.98 3.63
CA GLU A 17 -10.18 -7.14 3.34
C GLU A 17 -9.39 -8.45 3.37
N THR A 18 -8.15 -8.42 2.89
CA THR A 18 -7.28 -9.60 2.78
C THR A 18 -6.46 -9.89 4.03
N ALA A 19 -6.54 -9.04 5.07
CA ALA A 19 -5.69 -9.14 6.25
C ALA A 19 -5.87 -10.45 7.04
N GLY A 20 -7.08 -11.03 7.02
CA GLY A 20 -7.41 -12.26 7.75
C GLY A 20 -7.59 -13.50 6.87
N LEU A 21 -7.37 -13.40 5.56
CA LEU A 21 -7.59 -14.50 4.63
C LEU A 21 -6.42 -15.49 4.68
N ASN A 22 -6.74 -16.79 4.63
CA ASN A 22 -5.75 -17.83 4.39
C ASN A 22 -5.35 -17.89 2.89
N GLU A 23 -4.38 -18.75 2.55
CA GLU A 23 -3.84 -18.84 1.19
C GLU A 23 -4.91 -19.19 0.13
N GLN A 24 -5.87 -20.04 0.48
CA GLN A 24 -6.94 -20.46 -0.43
C GLN A 24 -7.96 -19.35 -0.65
N GLU A 25 -8.39 -18.69 0.43
CA GLU A 25 -9.29 -17.53 0.38
C GLU A 25 -8.66 -16.35 -0.36
N LEU A 26 -7.36 -16.11 -0.15
CA LEU A 26 -6.61 -15.06 -0.85
C LEU A 26 -6.50 -15.34 -2.35
N SER A 27 -6.28 -16.61 -2.73
CA SER A 27 -6.24 -17.04 -4.13
C SER A 27 -7.59 -16.83 -4.82
N GLU A 28 -8.68 -17.14 -4.13
CA GLU A 28 -10.05 -16.94 -4.63
C GLU A 28 -10.38 -15.45 -4.78
N TYR A 29 -10.11 -14.65 -3.75
CA TYR A 29 -10.25 -13.20 -3.80
C TYR A 29 -9.48 -12.57 -4.97
N CYS A 30 -8.24 -13.03 -5.20
CA CYS A 30 -7.40 -12.56 -6.31
C CYS A 30 -8.05 -12.84 -7.67
N ARG A 31 -8.61 -14.03 -7.87
CA ARG A 31 -9.25 -14.43 -9.13
C ARG A 31 -10.51 -13.60 -9.40
N GLU A 32 -11.33 -13.37 -8.37
CA GLU A 32 -12.55 -12.57 -8.48
C GLU A 32 -12.26 -11.10 -8.81
N ASN A 33 -11.20 -10.55 -8.23
CA ASN A 33 -10.84 -9.13 -8.36
C ASN A 33 -9.85 -8.83 -9.50
N GLY A 34 -9.38 -9.86 -10.21
CA GLY A 34 -8.37 -9.72 -11.27
C GLY A 34 -7.01 -9.25 -10.74
N LEU A 35 -6.64 -9.73 -9.54
CA LEU A 35 -5.41 -9.44 -8.84
C LEU A 35 -4.48 -10.66 -8.82
N TYR A 36 -3.22 -10.41 -8.51
CA TYR A 36 -2.24 -11.43 -8.18
C TYR A 36 -1.87 -11.34 -6.70
N VAL A 37 -1.60 -12.48 -6.08
CA VAL A 37 -1.17 -12.55 -4.67
C VAL A 37 0.07 -11.67 -4.46
N GLU A 38 1.02 -11.71 -5.39
CA GLU A 38 2.24 -10.91 -5.33
C GLU A 38 1.99 -9.40 -5.35
N GLN A 39 0.87 -8.93 -5.92
CA GLN A 39 0.51 -7.51 -5.90
C GLN A 39 0.07 -7.08 -4.50
N ILE A 40 -0.74 -7.92 -3.84
CA ILE A 40 -1.24 -7.66 -2.49
C ILE A 40 -0.07 -7.68 -1.50
N GLU A 41 0.81 -8.69 -1.61
CA GLU A 41 2.01 -8.79 -0.78
C GLU A 41 2.94 -7.59 -0.97
N ARG A 42 3.18 -7.16 -2.20
CA ARG A 42 3.95 -5.94 -2.47
C ARG A 42 3.32 -4.71 -1.81
N TRP A 43 1.99 -4.54 -1.86
CA TRP A 43 1.34 -3.41 -1.21
C TRP A 43 1.43 -3.50 0.32
N ARG A 44 1.36 -4.70 0.89
CA ARG A 44 1.54 -4.97 2.31
C ARG A 44 2.93 -4.55 2.78
N GLU A 45 3.97 -4.94 2.05
CA GLU A 45 5.35 -4.53 2.32
C GLU A 45 5.50 -3.00 2.32
N PHE A 46 4.96 -2.31 1.32
CA PHE A 46 5.01 -0.85 1.25
C PHE A 46 4.25 -0.17 2.40
N ALA A 47 3.08 -0.72 2.78
CA ALA A 47 2.29 -0.18 3.89
C ALA A 47 3.02 -0.33 5.24
N ILE A 48 3.64 -1.50 5.49
CA ILE A 48 4.45 -1.76 6.68
C ILE A 48 5.67 -0.84 6.69
N ALA A 49 6.44 -0.82 5.60
CA ALA A 49 7.64 0.01 5.49
C ALA A 49 7.33 1.51 5.68
N GLY A 50 6.21 2.01 5.14
CA GLY A 50 5.77 3.38 5.34
C GLY A 50 5.42 3.69 6.79
N THR A 51 4.85 2.73 7.51
CA THR A 51 4.50 2.84 8.93
C THR A 51 5.76 2.82 9.82
N GLU A 52 6.69 1.90 9.54
CA GLU A 52 7.94 1.75 10.30
C GLU A 52 8.92 2.91 10.07
N SER A 53 8.96 3.47 8.86
CA SER A 53 9.85 4.57 8.51
C SER A 53 9.53 5.89 9.22
N GLY A 54 8.38 5.98 9.92
CA GLY A 54 7.92 7.16 10.66
C GLY A 54 7.79 8.43 9.81
N SER A 55 7.86 8.30 8.48
CA SER A 55 7.95 9.40 7.53
C SER A 55 7.00 9.16 6.38
N LEU A 56 5.79 9.69 6.53
CA LEU A 56 4.80 9.81 5.45
C LEU A 56 5.24 10.81 4.37
N LEU A 57 6.29 11.60 4.64
CA LEU A 57 6.81 12.59 3.70
C LEU A 57 7.80 11.93 2.74
N THR A 58 7.53 12.08 1.44
CA THR A 58 8.52 11.83 0.39
C THR A 58 9.78 12.67 0.63
N LYS A 59 10.92 12.30 0.02
CA LYS A 59 12.17 13.08 0.13
C LYS A 59 11.96 14.57 -0.18
N GLY A 60 11.13 14.89 -1.17
CA GLY A 60 10.76 16.27 -1.52
C GLY A 60 9.97 16.96 -0.41
N GLN A 61 8.93 16.32 0.10
CA GLN A 61 8.14 16.86 1.22
C GLN A 61 8.94 17.00 2.51
N ARG A 62 9.93 16.12 2.74
CA ARG A 62 10.85 16.23 3.89
C ARG A 62 11.77 17.44 3.74
N GLN A 63 12.30 17.70 2.54
CA GLN A 63 13.12 18.88 2.28
C GLN A 63 12.32 20.18 2.44
N GLU A 64 11.06 20.19 1.98
CA GLU A 64 10.17 21.33 2.13
C GLU A 64 9.83 21.60 3.60
N TRP A 65 9.48 20.56 4.35
CA TRP A 65 9.23 20.66 5.79
C TRP A 65 10.46 21.17 6.57
N GLN A 66 11.66 20.70 6.22
CA GLN A 66 12.91 21.19 6.82
C GLN A 66 13.23 22.64 6.47
N ARG A 67 12.86 23.08 5.26
CA ARG A 67 13.02 24.47 4.81
C ARG A 67 12.07 25.40 5.56
N ASP A 68 10.80 25.00 5.70
CA ASP A 68 9.80 25.78 6.42
C ASP A 68 10.11 25.89 7.91
N LYS A 69 10.69 24.85 8.53
CA LYS A 69 11.11 24.87 9.93
C LYS A 69 12.34 25.75 10.21
N LYS A 70 13.07 26.17 9.17
CA LYS A 70 14.25 27.05 9.26
C LYS A 70 13.94 28.52 8.93
N ARG A 71 12.69 28.84 8.63
CA ARG A 71 12.21 30.19 8.36
C ARG A 71 11.57 30.78 9.61
#